data_AF-A0A165XFK5-F1
#
_entry.id   AF-A0A165XFK5-F1
#
_cell.length_a   1.000
_cell.length_b   1.000
_cell.length_c   1.000
_cell.angle_alpha   90.00
_cell.angle_beta   90.00
_cell.angle_gamma   90.00
#
_symmetry.space_group_name_H-M   'P 1'
#
loop_
_entity.id
_entity.type
_entity.pdbx_description
1 polymer ?
#
loop_
_entity_poly.entity_id
_entity_poly.type
_entity_poly.pdbx_seq_one_letter_code
_entity_poly.pdbx_strand_id
1 'polypeptide(L)'
;MVAITTPKSFKVATGKGGDMVKEQTDFEIWMQAHGFHGKQVSAAGEAIGFASATSKRAKAGTKTLSKTDRLAMAAVRAGIPEWTPETDEEIHALGVLRQALAASSQSSGD
;
A
#
# COMPACT_ATOMS: atom_id res chain seq x y z
N MET A 1 -20.98 12.38 13.56
CA MET A 1 -19.52 12.54 13.77
C MET A 1 -18.87 11.19 13.54
N VAL A 2 -18.08 11.03 12.48
CA VAL A 2 -17.42 9.75 12.17
C VAL A 2 -16.08 9.73 12.89
N ALA A 3 -15.93 8.81 13.86
CA ALA A 3 -14.67 8.60 14.56
C ALA A 3 -13.65 8.00 13.58
N ILE A 4 -12.57 8.74 13.32
CA ILE A 4 -11.43 8.24 12.56
C ILE A 4 -10.63 7.35 13.51
N THR A 5 -10.83 6.04 13.40
CA THR A 5 -10.06 5.04 14.16
C THR A 5 -8.59 5.12 13.76
N THR A 6 -7.74 5.48 14.72
CA THR A 6 -6.28 5.51 14.59
C THR A 6 -5.76 4.12 14.17
N PRO A 7 -4.91 3.99 13.13
CA PRO A 7 -4.35 2.71 12.75
C PRO A 7 -3.42 2.17 13.87
N LYS A 8 -3.56 0.87 14.14
CA LYS A 8 -2.85 0.12 15.18
C LYS A 8 -1.41 -0.13 14.74
N SER A 9 -0.42 0.37 15.49
CA SER A 9 1.00 0.19 15.20
C SER A 9 1.42 -1.28 15.27
N PHE A 10 2.10 -1.77 14.22
CA PHE A 10 2.75 -3.08 14.20
C PHE A 10 4.23 -2.93 14.57
N LYS A 11 4.64 -3.52 15.70
CA LYS A 11 6.06 -3.57 16.12
C LYS A 11 6.69 -4.84 15.56
N VAL A 12 7.60 -4.69 14.60
CA VAL A 12 8.47 -5.78 14.12
C VAL A 12 9.80 -5.67 14.86
N ALA A 13 10.18 -6.71 15.61
CA ALA A 13 11.41 -6.75 16.38
C ALA A 13 12.59 -7.13 15.47
N THR A 14 13.42 -6.16 15.09
CA THR A 14 14.73 -6.43 14.49
C THR A 14 15.79 -6.40 15.59
N GLY A 15 16.29 -7.57 15.98
CA GLY A 15 17.33 -7.68 17.00
C GLY A 15 18.72 -7.33 16.47
N LYS A 16 19.41 -6.45 17.21
CA LYS A 16 20.75 -6.65 17.83
C LYS A 16 21.53 -5.33 17.89
N GLY A 17 21.52 -4.70 19.07
CA GLY A 17 22.43 -3.62 19.46
C GLY A 17 21.74 -2.28 19.68
N GLY A 18 21.46 -1.94 20.94
CA GLY A 18 21.32 -0.56 21.45
C GLY A 18 20.36 0.43 20.77
N ASP A 19 19.57 0.03 19.78
CA ASP A 19 18.83 0.95 18.92
C ASP A 19 17.48 1.32 19.52
N MET A 20 17.22 2.64 19.58
CA MET A 20 15.86 3.15 19.66
C MET A 20 15.02 2.44 18.60
N VAL A 21 13.96 1.73 19.03
CA VAL A 21 13.03 1.07 18.11
C VAL A 21 12.38 2.16 17.27
N LYS A 22 12.92 2.41 16.08
CA LYS A 22 12.31 3.33 15.14
C LYS A 22 11.03 2.66 14.64
N GLU A 23 9.88 3.20 15.04
CA GLU A 23 8.60 2.72 14.54
C GLU A 23 8.58 2.83 13.01
N GLN A 24 8.30 1.72 12.34
CA GLN A 24 8.17 1.70 10.89
C GLN A 24 6.89 2.44 10.49
N THR A 25 6.99 3.21 9.41
CA THR A 25 5.83 3.89 8.84
C THR A 25 4.99 2.93 7.98
N ASP A 26 3.70 3.21 7.81
CA ASP A 26 2.83 2.46 6.89
C ASP A 26 3.44 2.34 5.48
N PHE A 27 4.11 3.41 5.02
CA PHE A 27 4.79 3.41 3.72
C PHE A 27 6.00 2.48 3.70
N GLU A 28 6.79 2.44 4.78
CA GLU A 28 7.94 1.55 4.92
C GLU A 28 7.52 0.07 5.01
N ILE A 29 6.44 -0.22 5.74
CA ILE A 29 5.85 -1.57 5.80
C ILE A 29 5.40 -2.00 4.41
N TRP A 30 4.68 -1.13 3.70
CA TRP A 30 4.23 -1.42 2.34
C TRP A 30 5.40 -1.64 1.37
N MET A 31 6.44 -0.81 1.44
CA MET A 31 7.65 -0.96 0.63
C MET A 31 8.28 -2.34 0.82
N GLN A 32 8.49 -2.75 2.08
CA GLN A 32 9.08 -4.05 2.41
C GLN A 32 8.23 -5.21 1.89
N ALA A 33 6.90 -5.12 2.03
CA ALA A 33 5.97 -6.13 1.53
C ALA A 33 5.98 -6.27 -0.01
N HIS A 34 6.52 -5.30 -0.75
CA HIS A 34 6.64 -5.30 -2.21
C HIS A 34 8.08 -5.52 -2.68
N GLY A 35 9.00 -5.88 -1.79
CA GLY A 35 10.41 -6.13 -2.13
C GLY A 35 11.24 -4.87 -2.37
N PHE A 36 10.70 -3.68 -2.07
CA PHE A 36 11.49 -2.45 -2.12
C PHE A 36 12.39 -2.36 -0.88
N HIS A 37 13.66 -2.07 -1.13
CA HIS A 37 14.66 -1.87 -0.07
C HIS A 37 14.75 -0.40 0.34
N GLY A 38 15.38 -0.13 1.49
CA GLY A 38 15.50 1.22 2.05
C GLY A 38 16.19 2.25 1.14
N LYS A 39 16.90 1.82 0.08
CA LYS A 39 17.51 2.69 -0.95
C LYS A 39 16.59 2.97 -2.15
N GLN A 40 15.51 2.21 -2.32
CA GLN A 40 14.56 2.30 -3.44
C GLN A 40 13.33 3.15 -3.10
N VAL A 41 13.46 4.07 -2.13
CA VAL A 41 12.34 4.92 -1.65
C VAL A 41 11.74 5.78 -2.76
N SER A 42 12.60 6.31 -3.63
CA SER A 42 12.15 7.14 -4.76
C SER A 42 11.36 6.29 -5.76
N ALA A 43 11.89 5.14 -6.18
CA ALA A 43 11.20 4.22 -7.08
C ALA A 43 9.86 3.72 -6.51
N ALA A 44 9.83 3.38 -5.21
CA ALA A 44 8.59 2.96 -4.54
C ALA A 44 7.55 4.10 -4.47
N GLY A 45 8.00 5.33 -4.31
CA GLY A 45 7.11 6.50 -4.35
C GLY A 45 6.64 6.83 -5.76
N GLU A 46 7.51 6.73 -6.75
CA GLU A 46 7.16 6.94 -8.17
C GLU A 46 6.07 5.97 -8.62
N ALA A 47 6.14 4.70 -8.17
CA ALA A 47 5.10 3.69 -8.45
C ALA A 47 3.70 4.10 -7.98
N ILE A 48 3.58 5.00 -7.00
CA ILE A 48 2.30 5.51 -6.48
C ILE A 48 2.08 7.01 -6.77
N GLY A 49 2.84 7.58 -7.71
CA GLY A 49 2.73 8.98 -8.13
C GLY A 49 3.33 10.00 -7.17
N PHE A 50 4.19 9.60 -6.24
CA PHE A 50 4.89 10.54 -5.36
C PHE A 50 6.15 11.10 -6.03
N ALA A 51 6.33 12.42 -5.91
CA ALA A 51 7.64 13.04 -6.13
C ALA A 51 8.67 12.57 -5.10
N SER A 52 9.96 12.52 -5.46
CA SER A 52 11.05 12.03 -4.61
C SER A 52 11.09 12.64 -3.20
N ALA A 53 10.82 13.95 -3.06
CA ALA A 53 10.75 14.61 -1.75
C ALA A 53 9.57 14.12 -0.89
N THR A 54 8.45 13.78 -1.53
CA THR A 54 7.24 13.26 -0.88
C THR A 54 7.47 11.83 -0.40
N SER A 55 8.13 10.98 -1.19
CA SER A 55 8.49 9.60 -0.81
C SER A 55 9.41 9.57 0.40
N LYS A 56 10.39 10.49 0.46
CA LYS A 56 11.28 10.64 1.63
C LYS A 56 10.50 11.06 2.89
N ARG A 57 9.57 12.01 2.77
CA ARG A 57 8.71 12.44 3.88
C ARG A 57 7.76 11.33 4.35
N ALA A 58 7.21 10.55 3.42
CA ALA A 58 6.35 9.40 3.74
C ALA A 58 7.13 8.33 4.52
N LYS A 59 8.33 7.97 4.05
CA LYS A 59 9.21 7.03 4.77
C LYS A 59 9.65 7.56 6.15
N ALA A 60 9.88 8.86 6.27
CA ALA A 60 10.24 9.49 7.53
C ALA A 60 9.07 9.68 8.49
N GLY A 61 7.82 9.42 8.06
CA GLY A 61 6.61 9.60 8.87
C GLY A 61 6.17 11.06 9.01
N THR A 62 6.84 12.00 8.34
CA THR A 62 6.50 13.43 8.37
C THR A 62 5.42 13.80 7.36
N LYS A 63 5.10 12.91 6.43
CA LYS A 63 3.90 12.97 5.59
C LYS A 63 2.89 11.92 6.04
N THR A 64 1.70 12.36 6.41
CA THR A 64 0.53 11.49 6.58
C THR A 64 0.04 10.97 5.23
N LEU A 65 -0.25 9.67 5.14
CA LEU A 65 -0.81 9.06 3.95
C LEU A 65 -2.30 9.36 3.84
N SER A 66 -2.68 9.99 2.74
CA SER A 66 -4.08 10.28 2.41
C SER A 66 -4.83 9.01 1.99
N LYS A 67 -6.16 9.10 1.85
CA LYS A 67 -6.97 8.02 1.25
C LYS A 67 -6.48 7.69 -0.17
N THR A 68 -6.19 8.72 -0.97
CA THR A 68 -5.67 8.55 -2.33
C THR A 68 -4.33 7.81 -2.35
N ASP A 69 -3.43 8.16 -1.43
CA ASP A 69 -2.11 7.51 -1.31
C ASP A 69 -2.28 6.02 -1.03
N ARG A 70 -3.17 5.67 -0.09
CA ARG A 70 -3.46 4.27 0.27
C ARG A 70 -4.13 3.50 -0.87
N LEU A 71 -4.97 4.16 -1.67
CA LEU A 71 -5.57 3.56 -2.86
C LEU A 71 -4.52 3.29 -3.95
N ALA A 72 -3.60 4.22 -4.19
CA ALA A 72 -2.49 4.01 -5.12
C ALA A 72 -1.59 2.85 -4.67
N MET A 73 -1.25 2.79 -3.37
CA MET A 73 -0.53 1.67 -2.77
C MET A 73 -1.25 0.33 -2.95
N ALA A 74 -2.58 0.31 -2.83
CA ALA A 74 -3.39 -0.89 -3.04
C ALA A 74 -3.47 -1.30 -4.52
N ALA A 75 -3.57 -0.34 -5.44
CA ALA A 75 -3.59 -0.57 -6.87
C ALA A 75 -2.27 -1.23 -7.33
N VAL A 76 -1.13 -0.66 -6.93
CA VAL A 76 0.19 -1.24 -7.21
C VAL A 76 0.32 -2.65 -6.62
N ARG A 77 -0.17 -2.86 -5.39
CA ARG A 77 -0.16 -4.20 -4.78
C ARG A 77 -0.93 -5.23 -5.59
N ALA A 78 -2.07 -4.82 -6.11
CA ALA A 78 -2.97 -5.67 -6.86
C ALA A 78 -2.59 -5.82 -8.34
N GLY A 79 -1.53 -5.12 -8.80
CA GLY A 79 -1.15 -5.10 -10.21
C GLY A 79 -2.19 -4.43 -11.10
N ILE A 80 -3.01 -3.53 -10.54
CA ILE A 80 -4.02 -2.81 -11.31
C ILE A 80 -3.31 -1.68 -12.06
N PRO A 81 -3.42 -1.62 -13.40
CA PRO A 81 -2.79 -0.57 -14.18
C PRO A 81 -3.43 0.80 -13.90
N GLU A 82 -2.72 1.87 -14.28
CA GLU A 82 -3.31 3.20 -14.29
C GLU A 82 -4.50 3.24 -15.24
N TRP A 83 -5.52 4.01 -14.88
CA TRP A 83 -6.69 4.16 -15.73
C TRP A 83 -6.34 5.01 -16.95
N THR A 84 -6.63 4.42 -18.11
CA THR A 84 -6.61 5.04 -19.44
C THR A 84 -7.79 4.47 -20.21
N PRO A 85 -8.27 5.11 -21.29
CA PRO A 85 -9.28 4.52 -22.16
C PRO A 85 -8.91 3.10 -22.63
N GLU A 86 -7.62 2.83 -22.83
CA GLU A 86 -7.10 1.55 -23.29
C GLU A 86 -7.09 0.46 -22.20
N THR A 87 -6.95 0.83 -20.93
CA THR A 87 -6.90 -0.10 -19.79
C THR A 87 -8.25 -0.25 -19.07
N ASP A 88 -9.28 0.51 -19.45
CA ASP A 88 -10.60 0.48 -18.81
C ASP A 88 -11.23 -0.92 -18.84
N GLU A 89 -11.18 -1.59 -19.99
CA GLU A 89 -11.71 -2.95 -20.15
C GLU A 89 -10.97 -3.97 -19.26
N GLU A 90 -9.65 -3.85 -19.11
CA GLU A 90 -8.85 -4.70 -18.23
C GLU A 90 -9.24 -4.49 -16.76
N ILE A 91 -9.34 -3.24 -16.32
CA ILE A 91 -9.76 -2.88 -14.96
C ILE A 91 -11.18 -3.39 -14.69
N HIS A 92 -12.08 -3.25 -15.66
CA HIS A 92 -13.44 -3.78 -15.56
C HIS A 92 -13.44 -5.30 -15.39
N ALA A 93 -12.68 -6.03 -16.21
CA ALA A 93 -12.55 -7.48 -16.14
C ALA A 93 -12.02 -7.94 -14.77
N LEU A 94 -11.02 -7.26 -14.21
CA LEU A 94 -10.53 -7.52 -12.85
C LEU A 94 -11.64 -7.34 -11.79
N GLY A 95 -12.48 -6.32 -11.94
CA GLY A 95 -13.64 -6.09 -11.09
C GLY A 95 -14.67 -7.22 -11.15
N VAL A 96 -14.95 -7.74 -12.33
CA VAL A 96 -15.86 -8.88 -12.54
C VAL A 96 -15.28 -10.15 -11.93
N LEU A 97 -14.01 -10.45 -12.17
CA LEU A 97 -13.32 -11.63 -11.62
C LEU A 97 -13.35 -11.64 -10.10
N ARG A 98 -13.10 -10.49 -9.46
CA ARG A 98 -13.17 -10.37 -8.00
C ARG A 98 -14.56 -10.70 -7.45
N GLN A 99 -15.62 -10.24 -8.12
CA GLN A 99 -17.00 -10.52 -7.70
C GLN A 99 -17.34 -12.00 -7.86
N ALA A 100 -16.92 -12.63 -8.96
CA ALA A 100 -17.12 -14.06 -9.18
C ALA A 100 -16.42 -14.91 -8.10
N LEU A 101 -15.16 -14.58 -7.77
CA LEU A 101 -14.41 -15.27 -6.71
C LEU A 101 -15.02 -15.09 -5.32
N ALA A 102 -15.57 -13.91 -5.04
CA ALA A 102 -16.26 -13.65 -3.78
C ALA A 102 -17.54 -14.50 -3.67
N ALA A 103 -18.31 -14.62 -4.77
CA ALA A 103 -19.51 -15.44 -4.81
C ALA A 103 -19.20 -16.94 -4.66
N SER A 104 -18.14 -17.45 -5.31
CA SER A 104 -17.75 -18.87 -5.20
C SER A 104 -17.27 -19.26 -3.80
N SER A 105 -16.65 -18.31 -3.07
CA SER A 105 -16.18 -18.54 -1.71
C SER A 105 -17.32 -18.64 -0.68
N GLN A 106 -18.51 -18.12 -1.01
CA GLN A 106 -19.69 -18.16 -0.13
C GLN A 106 -20.53 -19.43 -0.29
N SER A 107 -20.42 -20.15 -1.42
CA SER A 107 -21.25 -21.34 -1.67
C SER A 107 -20.65 -22.66 -1.16
N SER A 108 -19.45 -22.64 -0.59
CA SER A 108 -18.75 -23.85 -0.10
C SER A 108 -18.76 -23.98 1.43
N GLY A 109 -19.62 -23.21 2.10
CA GLY A 109 -19.72 -23.16 3.57
C GLY A 109 -20.97 -23.79 4.18
N ASP A 110 -21.82 -24.45 3.37
CA ASP A 110 -23.02 -25.18 3.83
C ASP A 110 -22.82 -26.71 3.78
#